data_AF-A0A1F5H3E9-F1
#
_entry.id   AF-A0A1F5H3E9-F1
#
_cell.length_a   1.000
_cell.length_b   1.000
_cell.length_c   1.000
_cell.angle_alpha   90.00
_cell.angle_beta   90.00
_cell.angle_gamma   90.00
#
_symmetry.space_group_name_H-M   'P 1'
#
loop_
_entity.id
_entity.type
_entity.pdbx_description
1 polymer ?
#
loop_
_entity_poly.entity_id
_entity_poly.type
_entity_poly.pdbx_seq_one_letter_code
_entity_poly.pdbx_strand_id
1 'polypeptide(L)'
;MFLQKIINFILIFTIIFYLPLFVVVKPILAETFMPALSITSSDITPNSNPDITLTTVQPEGDEVLSQILFSIPAGWDFVAGSSLPQDAEIAYGTFTAFVVEVNNTMTVPVTIRNDKDLQDYKAHWKILFGNPSSPYVTLDSFLDGDISKGHTFTISRAYNFTLQSPVIFSLTFNGIISGIPALTSPLIQGNYNWTAKYTSPTNVEITRIKTLTIPGTATPTGANVTASFSGGSSITFSSVTTDGVTTQTTLTTPPSEGTGQFQLSGGLYFDFNSSAKFSCPCTVTLPYDPVETPNPRIYHLEDGGVWIDVTASVDTVNNTVTGVVSSFSWYAPGQPNFGLEFKDPISALLSISDPMQINSNRTLPVNFVLTDSNGFVSRDDVTVQILDNTNNGFIGEVTAIALKNHYKANLSLKELNLASGIYKLRVKVGNTTYTPVVLFQLI
;
A
#
# COMPACT_ATOMS: atom_id res chain seq x y z
N MET A 1 0.99 26.02 103.34
CA MET A 1 2.19 26.54 102.66
C MET A 1 2.81 25.44 101.78
N PHE A 2 2.18 24.83 100.77
CA PHE A 2 1.01 25.16 99.93
C PHE A 2 1.12 26.50 99.21
N LEU A 3 2.20 26.66 98.46
CA LEU A 3 2.37 27.43 97.22
C LEU A 3 3.86 27.29 96.88
N GLN A 4 4.23 27.21 95.60
CA GLN A 4 5.62 27.12 95.10
C GLN A 4 6.27 25.74 94.89
N LYS A 5 5.50 24.65 94.68
CA LYS A 5 6.02 23.43 94.01
C LYS A 5 5.01 22.72 93.10
N ILE A 6 4.10 23.47 92.49
CA ILE A 6 3.26 23.03 91.35
C ILE A 6 3.31 24.12 90.28
N ILE A 7 4.53 24.43 89.82
CA ILE A 7 4.79 25.19 88.61
C ILE A 7 5.82 24.33 87.87
N ASN A 8 5.34 23.24 87.26
CA ASN A 8 5.99 22.43 86.23
C ASN A 8 5.12 21.23 85.77
N PHE A 9 3.82 21.21 86.10
CA PHE A 9 2.96 20.08 85.70
C PHE A 9 1.59 20.45 85.12
N ILE A 10 1.27 21.74 84.92
CA ILE A 10 0.04 22.14 84.22
C ILE A 10 0.37 23.26 83.24
N LEU A 11 1.08 22.88 82.19
CA LEU A 11 1.14 23.63 80.93
C LEU A 11 1.10 22.64 79.77
N ILE A 12 0.19 21.67 79.86
CA ILE A 12 -0.20 20.75 78.78
C ILE A 12 -1.71 20.59 78.86
N PHE A 13 -2.44 21.70 78.77
CA PHE A 13 -3.90 21.67 78.55
C PHE A 13 -4.40 22.95 77.89
N THR A 14 -3.77 23.36 76.79
CA THR A 14 -4.41 24.19 75.75
C THR A 14 -3.49 24.24 74.53
N ILE A 15 -3.64 23.24 73.64
CA ILE A 15 -3.60 23.29 72.16
C ILE A 15 -4.06 21.88 71.75
N ILE A 16 -5.35 21.61 72.00
CA ILE A 16 -6.11 20.56 71.33
C ILE A 16 -7.20 21.32 70.60
N PHE A 17 -6.84 21.97 69.51
CA PHE A 17 -7.76 22.41 68.48
C PHE A 17 -6.94 22.82 67.24
N TYR A 18 -7.24 22.17 66.13
CA TYR A 18 -6.80 22.47 64.77
C TYR A 18 -5.31 22.27 64.44
N LEU A 19 -4.89 21.00 64.35
CA LEU A 19 -4.27 20.58 63.09
C LEU A 19 -5.20 19.50 62.51
N PRO A 20 -5.89 19.73 61.39
CA PRO A 20 -6.25 18.59 60.58
C PRO A 20 -4.92 17.93 60.24
N LEU A 21 -4.73 16.68 60.64
CA LEU A 21 -3.95 15.78 59.81
C LEU A 21 -4.62 15.85 58.44
N PHE A 22 -4.15 16.76 57.59
CA PHE A 22 -4.07 16.45 56.18
C PHE A 22 -3.07 15.29 56.12
N VAL A 23 -3.57 14.09 56.41
CA VAL A 23 -3.20 12.95 55.59
C VAL A 23 -3.58 13.45 54.20
N VAL A 24 -2.60 13.99 53.48
CA VAL A 24 -2.67 14.00 52.03
C VAL A 24 -2.68 12.50 51.72
N VAL A 25 -3.88 11.92 51.76
CA VAL A 25 -4.18 10.75 50.99
C VAL A 25 -3.96 11.30 49.60
N LYS A 26 -2.75 11.12 49.06
CA LYS A 26 -2.55 11.22 47.62
C LYS A 26 -3.70 10.36 47.10
N PRO A 27 -4.70 10.91 46.39
CA PRO A 27 -5.67 10.06 45.75
C PRO A 27 -4.84 9.01 45.02
N ILE A 28 -5.08 7.74 45.30
CA ILE A 28 -4.56 6.65 44.50
C ILE A 28 -5.30 6.83 43.17
N LEU A 29 -4.81 7.78 42.38
CA LEU A 29 -5.08 7.85 40.97
C LEU A 29 -4.57 6.51 40.48
N ALA A 30 -5.48 5.69 39.95
CA ALA A 30 -5.13 4.45 39.29
C ALA A 30 -3.91 4.75 38.40
N GLU A 31 -2.77 4.16 38.73
CA GLU A 31 -1.54 4.32 37.95
C GLU A 31 -1.89 3.90 36.52
N THR A 32 -1.91 4.88 35.62
CA THR A 32 -2.44 4.68 34.28
C THR A 32 -1.37 4.01 33.46
N PHE A 33 -1.30 2.68 33.46
CA PHE A 33 -0.42 1.94 32.56
C PHE A 33 -0.67 2.39 31.11
N MET A 34 0.26 3.18 30.53
CA MET A 34 0.09 3.86 29.25
C MET A 34 1.40 3.88 28.45
N PRO A 35 1.96 2.70 28.11
CA PRO A 35 3.16 2.63 27.29
C PRO A 35 2.91 3.21 25.90
N ALA A 36 3.96 3.75 25.29
CA ALA A 36 3.98 4.26 23.92
C ALA A 36 4.97 3.46 23.06
N LEU A 37 4.66 3.35 21.76
CA LEU A 37 5.48 2.69 20.74
C LEU A 37 5.81 3.69 19.63
N SER A 38 7.09 3.79 19.27
CA SER A 38 7.57 4.46 18.07
C SER A 38 8.41 3.49 17.25
N ILE A 39 8.31 3.59 15.93
CA ILE A 39 9.06 2.78 14.97
C ILE A 39 9.49 3.68 13.83
N THR A 40 10.76 3.60 13.45
CA THR A 40 11.34 4.30 12.30
C THR A 40 12.17 3.36 11.46
N SER A 41 12.23 3.63 10.16
CA SER A 41 13.03 2.89 9.18
C SER A 41 14.07 3.79 8.55
N SER A 42 15.30 3.30 8.35
CA SER A 42 16.35 4.06 7.64
C SER A 42 16.08 4.16 6.14
N ASP A 43 15.37 3.17 5.58
CA ASP A 43 14.94 3.12 4.18
C ASP A 43 13.52 2.53 4.09
N ILE A 44 12.69 3.07 3.22
CA ILE A 44 11.33 2.60 2.95
C ILE A 44 11.18 2.06 1.53
N THR A 45 12.28 1.97 0.78
CA THR A 45 12.32 1.36 -0.54
C THR A 45 11.87 -0.10 -0.43
N PRO A 46 10.96 -0.58 -1.28
CA PRO A 46 10.54 -1.98 -1.28
C PRO A 46 11.73 -2.91 -1.54
N ASN A 47 11.74 -4.08 -0.91
CA ASN A 47 12.84 -5.05 -1.02
C ASN A 47 14.23 -4.53 -0.61
N SER A 48 14.29 -3.50 0.24
CA SER A 48 15.55 -2.98 0.79
C SER A 48 15.89 -3.69 2.11
N ASN A 49 17.09 -3.41 2.63
CA ASN A 49 17.55 -3.93 3.92
C ASN A 49 17.74 -2.80 4.93
N PRO A 50 16.64 -2.19 5.44
CA PRO A 50 16.73 -1.04 6.31
C PRO A 50 17.11 -1.43 7.73
N ASP A 51 17.68 -0.46 8.44
CA ASP A 51 17.75 -0.49 9.89
C ASP A 51 16.38 -0.07 10.45
N ILE A 52 15.89 -0.81 11.45
CA ILE A 52 14.61 -0.51 12.12
C ILE A 52 14.86 -0.15 13.58
N THR A 53 14.49 1.07 13.95
CA THR A 53 14.53 1.51 15.35
C THR A 53 13.15 1.38 15.98
N LEU A 54 13.05 0.55 17.02
CA LEU A 54 11.91 0.44 17.93
C LEU A 54 12.20 1.26 19.18
N THR A 55 11.27 2.11 19.60
CA THR A 55 11.35 2.81 20.88
C THR A 55 10.07 2.63 21.67
N THR A 56 10.20 2.18 22.91
CA THR A 56 9.09 2.07 23.87
C THR A 56 9.32 3.01 25.04
N VAL A 57 8.28 3.75 25.42
CA VAL A 57 8.32 4.69 26.54
C VAL A 57 7.20 4.35 27.52
N GLN A 58 7.55 4.17 28.80
CA GLN A 58 6.61 4.18 29.91
C GLN A 58 6.73 5.52 30.65
N PRO A 59 5.67 6.35 30.71
CA PRO A 59 5.70 7.63 31.42
C PRO A 59 5.82 7.45 32.95
N GLU A 60 6.22 8.51 33.65
CA GLU A 60 6.30 8.54 35.12
C GLU A 60 4.95 8.18 35.77
N GLY A 61 5.00 7.33 36.79
CA GLY A 61 3.82 6.88 37.54
C GLY A 61 3.17 5.61 37.00
N ASP A 62 3.69 5.01 35.93
CA ASP A 62 3.25 3.71 35.42
C ASP A 62 3.85 2.54 36.22
N GLU A 63 3.09 1.44 36.32
CA GLU A 63 3.65 0.13 36.63
C GLU A 63 4.72 -0.24 35.58
N VAL A 64 5.93 -0.57 36.06
CA VAL A 64 7.02 -0.98 35.17
C VAL A 64 6.70 -2.33 34.52
N LEU A 65 6.76 -2.39 33.19
CA LEU A 65 6.37 -3.56 32.40
C LEU A 65 7.10 -4.85 32.84
N SER A 66 6.37 -5.96 32.77
CA SER A 66 6.90 -7.30 32.98
C SER A 66 7.32 -7.96 31.68
N GLN A 67 6.60 -7.67 30.59
CA GLN A 67 6.82 -8.29 29.28
C GLN A 67 6.44 -7.34 28.13
N ILE A 68 7.16 -7.46 27.02
CA ILE A 68 6.79 -6.89 25.72
C ILE A 68 6.81 -8.00 24.68
N LEU A 69 5.70 -8.21 23.98
CA LEU A 69 5.61 -9.04 22.79
C LEU A 69 5.54 -8.11 21.57
N PHE A 70 6.57 -8.13 20.74
CA PHE A 70 6.57 -7.43 19.45
C PHE A 70 5.99 -8.33 18.36
N SER A 71 5.11 -7.77 17.53
CA SER A 71 4.66 -8.42 16.30
C SER A 71 5.04 -7.58 15.10
N ILE A 72 5.83 -8.19 14.23
CA ILE A 72 6.30 -7.68 12.95
C ILE A 72 5.29 -8.16 11.89
N PRO A 73 4.72 -7.28 11.06
CA PRO A 73 3.68 -7.65 10.10
C PRO A 73 4.25 -8.50 8.95
N ALA A 74 3.37 -9.29 8.34
CA ALA A 74 3.68 -10.02 7.10
C ALA A 74 4.26 -9.09 6.02
N GLY A 75 5.15 -9.62 5.19
CA GLY A 75 5.92 -8.90 4.19
C GLY A 75 7.30 -8.45 4.68
N TRP A 76 7.46 -8.14 5.97
CA TRP A 76 8.78 -7.95 6.57
C TRP A 76 9.37 -9.31 6.91
N ASP A 77 10.66 -9.51 6.62
CA ASP A 77 11.33 -10.78 6.88
C ASP A 77 12.67 -10.57 7.58
N PHE A 78 12.85 -11.29 8.68
CA PHE A 78 14.16 -11.44 9.30
C PHE A 78 14.81 -12.71 8.78
N VAL A 79 16.13 -12.70 8.54
CA VAL A 79 16.83 -13.93 8.17
C VAL A 79 16.85 -14.92 9.35
N ALA A 80 16.88 -16.22 9.06
CA ALA A 80 17.02 -17.24 10.10
C ALA A 80 18.36 -17.11 10.83
N GLY A 81 18.37 -17.32 12.14
CA GLY A 81 19.57 -17.21 12.98
C GLY A 81 20.68 -18.18 12.58
N SER A 82 20.33 -19.33 11.97
CA SER A 82 21.28 -20.29 11.40
C SER A 82 22.12 -19.72 10.26
N SER A 83 21.60 -18.71 9.55
CA SER A 83 22.29 -18.04 8.44
C SER A 83 23.26 -16.95 8.93
N LEU A 84 23.14 -16.52 10.19
CA LEU A 84 23.99 -15.48 10.77
C LEU A 84 25.17 -16.09 11.55
N PRO A 85 26.31 -15.39 11.66
CA PRO A 85 27.40 -15.82 12.53
C PRO A 85 26.97 -15.94 14.00
N GLN A 86 27.66 -16.80 14.77
CA GLN A 86 27.51 -16.82 16.23
C GLN A 86 27.93 -15.45 16.78
N ASP A 87 27.20 -14.94 17.77
CA ASP A 87 27.43 -13.67 18.44
C ASP A 87 27.40 -12.44 17.52
N ALA A 88 26.87 -12.57 16.30
CA ALA A 88 26.65 -11.44 15.41
C ALA A 88 25.71 -10.43 16.07
N GLU A 89 26.06 -9.14 15.97
CA GLU A 89 25.25 -8.06 16.53
C GLU A 89 23.99 -7.84 15.67
N ILE A 90 22.85 -8.28 16.20
CA ILE A 90 21.53 -8.18 15.56
C ILE A 90 20.96 -6.77 15.73
N ALA A 91 21.10 -6.22 16.93
CA ALA A 91 20.58 -4.91 17.27
C ALA A 91 21.41 -4.26 18.37
N TYR A 92 21.34 -2.93 18.44
CA TYR A 92 21.97 -2.14 19.49
C TYR A 92 21.05 -1.00 19.92
N GLY A 93 21.26 -0.48 21.12
CA GLY A 93 20.47 0.65 21.61
C GLY A 93 20.71 0.96 23.07
N THR A 94 19.69 1.46 23.75
CA THR A 94 19.77 1.92 25.13
C THR A 94 18.55 1.55 25.95
N PHE A 95 18.77 1.38 27.23
CA PHE A 95 17.74 1.23 28.24
C PHE A 95 17.97 2.28 29.33
N THR A 96 16.95 3.11 29.58
CA THR A 96 16.98 4.16 30.59
C THR A 96 15.85 3.94 31.58
N ALA A 97 16.17 3.87 32.87
CA ALA A 97 15.17 3.76 33.94
C ALA A 97 15.74 4.26 35.27
N PHE A 98 14.85 4.61 36.20
CA PHE A 98 15.24 4.86 37.59
C PHE A 98 15.41 3.53 38.33
N VAL A 99 16.58 3.31 38.92
CA VAL A 99 16.91 2.11 39.67
C VAL A 99 16.90 2.44 41.17
N VAL A 100 15.97 1.84 41.91
CA VAL A 100 15.68 2.19 43.30
C VAL A 100 16.90 1.95 44.20
N GLU A 101 17.61 0.84 43.99
CA GLU A 101 18.72 0.40 44.83
C GLU A 101 19.92 1.36 44.79
N VAL A 102 20.09 2.09 43.68
CA VAL A 102 21.15 3.11 43.53
C VAL A 102 20.61 4.53 43.57
N ASN A 103 19.28 4.69 43.75
CA ASN A 103 18.58 5.96 43.84
C ASN A 103 18.96 6.95 42.72
N ASN A 104 19.07 6.43 41.48
CA ASN A 104 19.49 7.23 40.34
C ASN A 104 18.89 6.71 39.03
N THR A 105 18.73 7.60 38.06
CA THR A 105 18.42 7.23 36.68
C THR A 105 19.67 6.69 36.02
N MET A 106 19.59 5.44 35.56
CA MET A 106 20.65 4.79 34.81
C MET A 106 20.28 4.73 33.34
N THR A 107 21.27 4.96 32.48
CA THR A 107 21.20 4.62 31.05
C THR A 107 22.28 3.60 30.77
N VAL A 108 21.89 2.44 30.29
CA VAL A 108 22.80 1.35 29.93
C VAL A 108 22.67 1.04 28.45
N PRO A 109 23.78 0.68 27.77
CA PRO A 109 23.70 0.17 26.42
C PRO A 109 22.97 -1.18 26.42
N VAL A 110 22.29 -1.47 25.31
CA VAL A 110 21.66 -2.76 25.05
C VAL A 110 22.18 -3.29 23.73
N THR A 111 22.52 -4.57 23.68
CA THR A 111 22.93 -5.26 22.45
C THR A 111 22.17 -6.57 22.34
N ILE A 112 21.70 -6.90 21.15
CA ILE A 112 21.13 -8.21 20.84
C ILE A 112 22.14 -8.98 19.99
N ARG A 113 22.46 -10.22 20.40
CA ARG A 113 23.39 -11.09 19.68
C ARG A 113 22.74 -12.39 19.24
N ASN A 114 23.15 -12.86 18.06
CA ASN A 114 22.69 -14.14 17.51
C ASN A 114 23.26 -15.31 18.31
N ASP A 115 22.42 -16.30 18.59
CA ASP A 115 22.83 -17.61 19.08
C ASP A 115 22.44 -18.69 18.08
N LYS A 116 23.36 -19.61 17.79
CA LYS A 116 23.12 -20.72 16.86
C LYS A 116 22.37 -21.89 17.47
N ASP A 117 22.21 -21.92 18.79
CA ASP A 117 21.32 -22.87 19.46
C ASP A 117 19.85 -22.42 19.32
N LEU A 118 19.26 -22.70 18.16
CA LEU A 118 17.95 -22.13 17.79
C LEU A 118 16.76 -22.65 18.61
N GLN A 119 16.88 -23.82 19.25
CA GLN A 119 15.80 -24.45 20.02
C GLN A 119 14.46 -24.53 19.25
N ASP A 120 14.51 -24.93 17.98
CA ASP A 120 13.37 -25.04 17.05
C ASP A 120 12.71 -23.70 16.64
N TYR A 121 13.25 -22.55 17.03
CA TYR A 121 12.80 -21.23 16.59
C TYR A 121 13.53 -20.76 15.33
N LYS A 122 13.00 -19.70 14.68
CA LYS A 122 13.64 -19.09 13.50
C LYS A 122 14.97 -18.41 13.88
N ALA A 123 15.02 -17.75 15.03
CA ALA A 123 16.26 -17.23 15.61
C ALA A 123 16.22 -17.26 17.13
N HIS A 124 17.37 -17.49 17.75
CA HIS A 124 17.58 -17.33 19.19
C HIS A 124 18.51 -16.14 19.43
N TRP A 125 18.08 -15.22 20.28
CA TRP A 125 18.72 -13.94 20.52
C TRP A 125 19.06 -13.77 22.00
N LYS A 126 20.30 -13.40 22.28
CA LYS A 126 20.77 -12.99 23.60
C LYS A 126 20.74 -11.48 23.72
N ILE A 127 19.87 -10.96 24.58
CA ILE A 127 19.75 -9.53 24.86
C ILE A 127 20.62 -9.20 26.07
N LEU A 128 21.63 -8.37 25.84
CA LEU A 128 22.66 -8.01 26.81
C LEU A 128 22.43 -6.57 27.27
N PHE A 129 22.24 -6.37 28.58
CA PHE A 129 22.13 -5.05 29.20
C PHE A 129 23.46 -4.68 29.87
N GLY A 130 24.08 -3.57 29.45
CA GLY A 130 25.41 -3.16 29.89
C GLY A 130 26.51 -3.53 28.89
N ASN A 131 27.74 -3.62 29.37
CA ASN A 131 28.89 -3.94 28.50
C ASN A 131 28.75 -5.36 27.92
N PRO A 132 28.79 -5.58 26.59
CA PRO A 132 28.65 -6.91 26.00
C PRO A 132 29.67 -7.95 26.49
N SER A 133 30.87 -7.52 26.93
CA SER A 133 31.90 -8.40 27.48
C SER A 133 31.67 -8.77 28.95
N SER A 134 30.79 -8.04 29.65
CA SER A 134 30.44 -8.27 31.06
C SER A 134 29.05 -7.67 31.32
N PRO A 135 27.99 -8.27 30.74
CA PRO A 135 26.64 -7.72 30.83
C PRO A 135 26.14 -7.81 32.28
N TYR A 136 25.36 -6.81 32.70
CA TYR A 136 24.66 -6.87 33.97
C TYR A 136 23.58 -7.93 33.95
N VAL A 137 22.88 -8.04 32.80
CA VAL A 137 21.83 -9.02 32.59
C VAL A 137 21.87 -9.54 31.17
N THR A 138 21.63 -10.83 31.03
CA THR A 138 21.38 -11.52 29.76
C THR A 138 19.97 -12.08 29.78
N LEU A 139 19.19 -11.80 28.74
CA LEU A 139 17.87 -12.39 28.52
C LEU A 139 17.87 -13.19 27.23
N ASP A 140 17.17 -14.31 27.23
CA ASP A 140 16.86 -15.05 26.01
C ASP A 140 15.58 -14.52 25.37
N SER A 141 15.62 -14.34 24.06
CA SER A 141 14.48 -13.99 23.23
C SER A 141 14.48 -14.86 21.97
N PHE A 142 13.31 -15.28 21.56
CA PHE A 142 13.14 -16.14 20.39
C PHE A 142 12.30 -15.43 19.35
N LEU A 143 12.80 -15.41 18.12
CA LEU A 143 12.06 -14.93 16.96
C LEU A 143 11.40 -16.14 16.29
N ASP A 144 10.11 -16.03 16.03
CA ASP A 144 9.35 -17.03 15.29
C ASP A 144 8.56 -16.40 14.14
N GLY A 145 7.95 -17.23 13.28
CA GLY A 145 7.13 -16.82 12.15
C GLY A 145 7.86 -16.80 10.81
N ASP A 146 7.22 -16.23 9.79
CA ASP A 146 7.68 -16.22 8.40
C ASP A 146 7.18 -14.97 7.67
N ILE A 147 7.70 -14.70 6.48
CA ILE A 147 7.32 -13.54 5.66
C ILE A 147 5.82 -13.48 5.35
N SER A 148 5.10 -14.61 5.32
CA SER A 148 3.67 -14.67 4.97
C SER A 148 2.76 -14.35 6.16
N LYS A 149 3.18 -14.69 7.38
CA LYS A 149 2.40 -14.48 8.61
C LYS A 149 2.93 -13.33 9.46
N GLY A 150 4.14 -12.85 9.18
CA GLY A 150 4.88 -11.95 10.04
C GLY A 150 5.70 -12.70 11.08
N HIS A 151 6.35 -11.93 11.95
CA HIS A 151 7.23 -12.45 13.00
C HIS A 151 6.81 -11.99 14.38
N THR A 152 7.21 -12.74 15.41
CA THR A 152 7.05 -12.32 16.80
C THR A 152 8.32 -12.60 17.60
N PHE A 153 8.62 -11.72 18.55
CA PHE A 153 9.63 -11.98 19.57
C PHE A 153 9.23 -11.29 20.88
N THR A 154 9.74 -11.82 21.99
CA THR A 154 9.34 -11.40 23.33
C THR A 154 10.54 -10.95 24.15
N ILE A 155 10.37 -9.88 24.91
CA ILE A 155 11.32 -9.46 25.94
C ILE A 155 10.60 -9.58 27.28
N SER A 156 11.08 -10.49 28.12
CA SER A 156 10.53 -10.73 29.46
C SER A 156 11.52 -10.22 30.50
N ARG A 157 11.04 -9.46 31.47
CA ARG A 157 11.86 -8.94 32.57
C ARG A 157 12.36 -10.10 33.44
N ALA A 158 13.68 -10.19 33.62
CA ALA A 158 14.32 -11.13 34.56
C ALA A 158 15.45 -10.44 35.35
N TYR A 159 15.10 -9.39 36.10
CA TYR A 159 16.06 -8.60 36.88
C TYR A 159 15.80 -8.70 38.37
N ASN A 160 16.86 -8.72 39.18
CA ASN A 160 16.81 -8.76 40.64
C ASN A 160 16.74 -7.37 41.30
N PHE A 161 16.51 -6.30 40.52
CA PHE A 161 16.42 -4.93 41.00
C PHE A 161 15.07 -4.29 40.66
N THR A 162 14.74 -3.24 41.41
CA THR A 162 13.47 -2.53 41.33
C THR A 162 13.62 -1.32 40.43
N LEU A 163 12.77 -1.27 39.42
CA LEU A 163 12.68 -0.16 38.49
C LEU A 163 11.50 0.73 38.85
N GLN A 164 11.65 2.02 38.64
CA GLN A 164 10.54 2.98 38.61
C GLN A 164 10.46 3.64 37.24
N SER A 165 9.24 3.92 36.82
CA SER A 165 8.98 4.74 35.65
C SER A 165 9.43 6.20 35.90
N PRO A 166 9.85 6.94 34.87
CA PRO A 166 9.78 6.59 33.44
C PRO A 166 10.81 5.55 33.01
N VAL A 167 10.41 4.70 32.06
CA VAL A 167 11.28 3.70 31.42
C VAL A 167 11.32 3.96 29.92
N ILE A 168 12.51 4.08 29.36
CA ILE A 168 12.72 4.22 27.92
C ILE A 168 13.59 3.06 27.44
N PHE A 169 13.13 2.38 26.40
CA PHE A 169 13.88 1.31 25.77
C PHE A 169 13.90 1.55 24.26
N SER A 170 15.10 1.63 23.70
CA SER A 170 15.32 1.87 22.28
C SER A 170 16.25 0.81 21.72
N LEU A 171 15.87 0.21 20.60
CA LEU A 171 16.63 -0.81 19.88
C LEU A 171 16.64 -0.50 18.40
N THR A 172 17.80 -0.51 17.76
CA THR A 172 17.97 -0.45 16.32
C THR A 172 18.43 -1.82 15.83
N PHE A 173 17.59 -2.49 15.04
CA PHE A 173 17.92 -3.71 14.33
C PHE A 173 18.71 -3.38 13.07
N ASN A 174 19.81 -4.07 12.86
CA ASN A 174 20.66 -3.91 11.69
C ASN A 174 19.99 -4.57 10.47
N GLY A 175 19.85 -3.81 9.38
CA GLY A 175 19.32 -4.31 8.11
C GLY A 175 20.26 -5.31 7.43
N ILE A 176 21.57 -5.08 7.54
CA ILE A 176 22.63 -5.92 6.99
C ILE A 176 23.61 -6.30 8.09
N ILE A 177 23.93 -7.59 8.21
CA ILE A 177 24.87 -8.11 9.20
C ILE A 177 25.95 -8.92 8.47
N SER A 178 27.19 -8.44 8.51
CA SER A 178 28.32 -9.11 7.83
C SER A 178 28.07 -9.38 6.34
N GLY A 179 27.38 -8.47 5.65
CA GLY A 179 27.00 -8.60 4.24
C GLY A 179 25.76 -9.48 3.98
N ILE A 180 25.13 -10.01 5.03
CA ILE A 180 23.89 -10.79 4.93
C ILE A 180 22.70 -9.86 5.17
N PRO A 181 21.71 -9.82 4.26
CA PRO A 181 20.39 -9.21 4.48
C PRO A 181 19.73 -9.79 5.73
N ALA A 182 19.82 -9.12 6.86
CA ALA A 182 19.30 -9.60 8.14
C ALA A 182 17.83 -9.23 8.34
N LEU A 183 17.41 -8.10 7.77
CA LEU A 183 16.03 -7.64 7.72
C LEU A 183 15.73 -7.16 6.30
N THR A 184 14.62 -7.62 5.74
CA THR A 184 14.18 -7.23 4.39
C THR A 184 12.80 -6.58 4.47
N SER A 185 12.65 -5.43 3.82
CA SER A 185 11.38 -4.72 3.73
C SER A 185 10.43 -5.41 2.73
N PRO A 186 9.11 -5.18 2.84
CA PRO A 186 8.13 -5.77 1.95
C PRO A 186 8.37 -5.45 0.46
N LEU A 187 7.98 -6.39 -0.40
CA LEU A 187 8.02 -6.22 -1.86
C LEU A 187 6.91 -5.33 -2.40
N ILE A 188 5.77 -5.26 -1.69
CA ILE A 188 4.50 -4.71 -2.18
C ILE A 188 4.23 -3.36 -1.49
N GLN A 189 3.66 -2.41 -2.24
CA GLN A 189 3.16 -1.16 -1.69
C GLN A 189 2.11 -1.41 -0.60
N GLY A 190 2.23 -0.72 0.54
CA GLY A 190 1.21 -0.86 1.57
C GLY A 190 1.54 -0.25 2.92
N ASN A 191 0.57 -0.36 3.82
CA ASN A 191 0.67 0.03 5.21
C ASN A 191 0.89 -1.21 6.08
N TYR A 192 2.01 -1.25 6.78
CA TYR A 192 2.46 -2.38 7.57
C TYR A 192 2.37 -2.03 9.06
N ASN A 193 1.43 -2.68 9.75
CA ASN A 193 1.13 -2.42 11.15
C ASN A 193 2.00 -3.27 12.05
N TRP A 194 3.03 -2.65 12.61
CA TRP A 194 3.83 -3.23 13.68
C TRP A 194 3.13 -3.02 15.01
N THR A 195 3.20 -4.02 15.89
CA THR A 195 2.54 -3.95 17.19
C THR A 195 3.49 -4.31 18.33
N ALA A 196 3.23 -3.72 19.49
CA ALA A 196 3.84 -4.11 20.75
C ALA A 196 2.72 -4.32 21.76
N LYS A 197 2.64 -5.52 22.31
CA LYS A 197 1.75 -5.88 23.41
C LYS A 197 2.57 -5.81 24.70
N TYR A 198 2.20 -4.89 25.57
CA TYR A 198 2.82 -4.66 26.87
C TYR A 198 2.00 -5.34 27.95
N THR A 199 2.66 -6.06 28.84
CA THR A 199 2.04 -6.69 30.01
C THR A 199 2.62 -6.07 31.27
N SER A 200 1.76 -5.64 32.19
CA SER A 200 2.18 -5.14 33.50
C SER A 200 2.46 -6.30 34.48
N PRO A 201 3.07 -6.05 35.66
CA PRO A 201 3.21 -7.06 36.71
C PRO A 201 1.86 -7.56 37.25
N THR A 202 0.81 -6.75 37.13
CA THR A 202 -0.57 -7.09 37.51
C THR A 202 -1.38 -7.75 36.38
N ASN A 203 -0.71 -8.16 35.28
CA ASN A 203 -1.30 -8.76 34.08
C ASN A 203 -2.27 -7.85 33.31
N VAL A 204 -2.13 -6.53 33.45
CA VAL A 204 -2.82 -5.60 32.55
C VAL A 204 -2.12 -5.61 31.20
N GLU A 205 -2.88 -5.83 30.13
CA GLU A 205 -2.35 -5.91 28.77
C GLU A 205 -2.78 -4.71 27.94
N ILE A 206 -1.82 -4.10 27.25
CA ILE A 206 -2.06 -2.98 26.36
C ILE A 206 -1.34 -3.23 25.04
N THR A 207 -2.05 -3.06 23.93
CA THR A 207 -1.44 -3.12 22.59
C THR A 207 -1.28 -1.71 22.02
N ARG A 208 -0.10 -1.46 21.43
CA ARG A 208 0.16 -0.27 20.61
C ARG A 208 0.48 -0.70 19.19
N ILE A 209 0.10 0.15 18.25
CA ILE A 209 0.27 -0.07 16.83
C ILE A 209 1.04 1.12 16.26
N LYS A 210 2.02 0.84 15.41
CA LYS A 210 2.70 1.83 14.59
C LYS A 210 2.73 1.34 13.14
N THR A 211 2.30 2.20 12.23
CA THR A 211 2.27 1.89 10.80
C THR A 211 3.54 2.42 10.12
N LEU A 212 4.21 1.54 9.37
CA LEU A 212 5.21 1.91 8.37
C LEU A 212 4.59 1.79 6.98
N THR A 213 4.81 2.79 6.13
CA THR A 213 4.28 2.80 4.76
C THR A 213 5.40 2.52 3.78
N ILE A 214 5.23 1.49 2.96
CA ILE A 214 6.07 1.20 1.80
C ILE A 214 5.40 1.86 0.58
N PRO A 215 6.07 2.82 -0.09
CA PRO A 215 5.44 3.74 -1.04
C PRO A 215 5.18 3.14 -2.42
N GLY A 216 5.74 1.96 -2.73
CA GLY A 216 5.58 1.31 -4.03
C GLY A 216 5.87 -0.18 -3.98
N THR A 217 5.88 -0.82 -5.13
CA THR A 217 6.18 -2.23 -5.32
C THR A 217 7.51 -2.36 -6.07
N ALA A 218 8.35 -3.31 -5.68
CA ALA A 218 9.63 -3.57 -6.34
C ALA A 218 9.41 -4.02 -7.80
N THR A 219 10.18 -3.45 -8.72
CA THR A 219 10.15 -3.76 -10.16
C THR A 219 11.54 -4.16 -10.62
N PRO A 220 11.94 -5.44 -10.40
CA PRO A 220 13.28 -5.92 -10.74
C PRO A 220 13.48 -5.99 -12.25
N THR A 221 14.74 -6.09 -12.69
CA THR A 221 15.08 -6.36 -14.10
C THR A 221 14.61 -7.73 -14.53
N GLY A 222 14.12 -7.85 -15.77
CA GLY A 222 13.69 -9.13 -16.33
C GLY A 222 12.67 -8.98 -17.46
N ALA A 223 12.23 -10.11 -18.02
CA ALA A 223 11.10 -10.17 -18.93
C ALA A 223 9.83 -10.57 -18.17
N ASN A 224 8.67 -10.07 -18.61
CA ASN A 224 7.36 -10.37 -18.01
C ASN A 224 7.34 -10.12 -16.48
N VAL A 225 7.89 -8.99 -16.05
CA VAL A 225 7.97 -8.62 -14.63
C VAL A 225 6.61 -8.08 -14.21
N THR A 226 6.04 -8.60 -13.12
CA THR A 226 4.75 -8.14 -12.59
C THR A 226 4.94 -7.35 -11.29
N ALA A 227 4.45 -6.12 -11.26
CA ALA A 227 4.28 -5.34 -10.04
C ALA A 227 2.81 -5.45 -9.58
N SER A 228 2.59 -6.08 -8.43
CA SER A 228 1.27 -6.23 -7.82
C SER A 228 1.06 -5.20 -6.71
N PHE A 229 -0.18 -4.78 -6.51
CA PHE A 229 -0.55 -3.78 -5.52
C PHE A 229 -1.64 -4.31 -4.59
N SER A 230 -1.75 -3.71 -3.40
CA SER A 230 -2.86 -3.97 -2.50
C SER A 230 -4.19 -3.64 -3.19
N GLY A 231 -5.19 -4.53 -3.06
CA GLY A 231 -6.50 -4.36 -3.70
C GLY A 231 -6.66 -5.13 -5.03
N GLY A 232 -5.66 -5.90 -5.45
CA GLY A 232 -5.77 -6.82 -6.58
C GLY A 232 -5.45 -6.23 -7.95
N SER A 233 -4.99 -4.98 -8.01
CA SER A 233 -4.44 -4.38 -9.23
C SER A 233 -3.00 -4.84 -9.48
N SER A 234 -2.61 -4.89 -10.74
CA SER A 234 -1.23 -5.20 -11.14
C SER A 234 -0.86 -4.61 -12.50
N ILE A 235 0.44 -4.44 -12.72
CA ILE A 235 1.02 -4.17 -14.03
C ILE A 235 2.05 -5.23 -14.35
N THR A 236 1.96 -5.81 -15.54
CA THR A 236 3.01 -6.66 -16.09
C THR A 236 3.74 -5.92 -17.21
N PHE A 237 5.04 -5.76 -17.05
CA PHE A 237 5.96 -5.15 -18.01
C PHE A 237 6.46 -6.22 -18.99
N SER A 238 6.50 -5.91 -20.29
CA SER A 238 7.12 -6.83 -21.26
C SER A 238 8.61 -7.05 -20.96
N SER A 239 9.35 -5.97 -20.66
CA SER A 239 10.73 -6.04 -20.20
C SER A 239 11.12 -4.87 -19.31
N VAL A 240 12.00 -5.13 -18.35
CA VAL A 240 12.62 -4.17 -17.43
C VAL A 240 14.13 -4.30 -17.54
N THR A 241 14.78 -3.21 -17.94
CA THR A 241 16.23 -3.12 -18.22
C THR A 241 17.02 -2.48 -17.08
N THR A 242 16.36 -1.70 -16.23
CA THR A 242 16.91 -1.17 -14.97
C THR A 242 15.85 -1.33 -13.91
N ASP A 243 16.24 -1.89 -12.78
CA ASP A 243 15.39 -2.07 -11.62
C ASP A 243 14.88 -0.73 -11.09
N GLY A 244 13.79 -0.79 -10.34
CA GLY A 244 13.21 0.39 -9.72
C GLY A 244 11.99 0.02 -8.90
N VAL A 245 11.15 1.03 -8.68
CA VAL A 245 9.93 0.92 -7.89
C VAL A 245 8.78 1.42 -8.73
N THR A 246 7.69 0.65 -8.79
CA THR A 246 6.43 1.09 -9.39
C THR A 246 5.46 1.46 -8.28
N THR A 247 4.90 2.66 -8.35
CA THR A 247 3.92 3.19 -7.39
C THR A 247 2.54 3.23 -8.01
N GLN A 248 1.50 2.99 -7.21
CA GLN A 248 0.11 3.19 -7.58
C GLN A 248 -0.49 4.34 -6.78
N THR A 249 -1.13 5.27 -7.47
CA THR A 249 -1.98 6.30 -6.89
C THR A 249 -3.43 6.06 -7.32
N THR A 250 -4.38 6.36 -6.44
CA THR A 250 -5.80 6.31 -6.79
C THR A 250 -6.50 7.63 -6.48
N LEU A 251 -7.50 7.97 -7.29
CA LEU A 251 -8.39 9.11 -7.07
C LEU A 251 -9.85 8.69 -7.11
N THR A 252 -10.68 9.34 -6.30
CA THR A 252 -12.14 9.19 -6.33
C THR A 252 -12.83 10.23 -7.21
N THR A 253 -12.08 11.23 -7.66
CA THR A 253 -12.52 12.26 -8.60
C THR A 253 -11.80 12.08 -9.94
N PRO A 254 -12.44 12.43 -11.07
CA PRO A 254 -11.80 12.36 -12.37
C PRO A 254 -10.50 13.18 -12.39
N PRO A 255 -9.48 12.75 -13.16
CA PRO A 255 -8.32 13.56 -13.49
C PRO A 255 -8.72 14.90 -14.11
N SER A 256 -7.80 15.87 -14.11
CA SER A 256 -8.03 17.23 -14.60
C SER A 256 -8.47 17.30 -16.08
N GLU A 257 -8.10 16.28 -16.84
CA GLU A 257 -8.37 16.05 -18.24
C GLU A 257 -9.85 15.69 -18.51
N GLY A 258 -10.62 15.41 -17.45
CA GLY A 258 -12.06 15.28 -17.48
C GLY A 258 -12.59 13.86 -17.30
N THR A 259 -13.89 13.77 -17.01
CA THR A 259 -14.61 12.50 -16.88
C THR A 259 -14.83 11.88 -18.25
N GLY A 260 -14.61 10.57 -18.38
CA GLY A 260 -15.05 9.83 -19.56
C GLY A 260 -16.58 9.67 -19.64
N GLN A 261 -17.09 9.17 -20.76
CA GLN A 261 -18.48 8.78 -20.97
C GLN A 261 -18.73 7.30 -20.59
N PHE A 262 -18.25 6.92 -19.41
CA PHE A 262 -18.44 5.59 -18.84
C PHE A 262 -18.87 5.70 -17.38
N GLN A 263 -19.46 4.64 -16.86
CA GLN A 263 -19.74 4.49 -15.45
C GLN A 263 -18.52 3.85 -14.79
N LEU A 264 -17.93 4.56 -13.84
CA LEU A 264 -16.75 4.11 -13.10
C LEU A 264 -17.11 2.95 -12.17
N SER A 265 -16.29 1.90 -12.15
CA SER A 265 -16.42 0.76 -11.24
C SER A 265 -15.77 1.08 -9.90
N GLY A 266 -16.50 0.95 -8.79
CA GLY A 266 -15.96 1.18 -7.44
C GLY A 266 -15.48 2.61 -7.16
N GLY A 267 -15.70 3.54 -8.10
CA GLY A 267 -15.39 4.96 -7.91
C GLY A 267 -13.91 5.33 -7.97
N LEU A 268 -13.02 4.51 -8.55
CA LEU A 268 -11.57 4.76 -8.53
C LEU A 268 -10.92 4.91 -9.92
N TYR A 269 -10.13 5.96 -10.07
CA TYR A 269 -9.13 6.11 -11.12
C TYR A 269 -7.77 5.66 -10.60
N PHE A 270 -6.96 5.04 -11.43
CA PHE A 270 -5.65 4.48 -11.08
C PHE A 270 -4.58 5.17 -11.93
N ASP A 271 -3.51 5.60 -11.29
CA ASP A 271 -2.30 6.08 -11.96
C ASP A 271 -1.11 5.27 -11.49
N PHE A 272 -0.22 4.98 -12.41
CA PHE A 272 0.97 4.19 -12.14
C PHE A 272 2.21 4.93 -12.63
N ASN A 273 3.22 4.97 -11.78
CA ASN A 273 4.51 5.57 -12.10
C ASN A 273 5.61 4.56 -11.75
N SER A 274 6.72 4.57 -12.50
CA SER A 274 7.86 3.71 -12.21
C SER A 274 9.18 4.45 -12.36
N SER A 275 10.08 4.24 -11.41
CA SER A 275 11.49 4.64 -11.55
C SER A 275 12.32 3.63 -12.35
N ALA A 276 11.76 2.44 -12.62
CA ALA A 276 12.41 1.42 -13.43
C ALA A 276 12.49 1.85 -14.91
N LYS A 277 13.49 1.36 -15.65
CA LYS A 277 13.53 1.53 -17.11
C LYS A 277 12.93 0.31 -17.79
N PHE A 278 11.80 0.49 -18.46
CA PHE A 278 11.02 -0.61 -19.04
C PHE A 278 10.60 -0.35 -20.48
N SER A 279 10.13 -1.41 -21.14
CA SER A 279 9.41 -1.33 -22.42
C SER A 279 8.00 -1.88 -22.28
N CYS A 280 7.04 -1.24 -22.95
CA CYS A 280 5.72 -1.81 -23.19
C CYS A 280 5.72 -2.57 -24.54
N PRO A 281 4.73 -3.44 -24.83
CA PRO A 281 3.38 -3.50 -24.25
C PRO A 281 3.38 -3.82 -22.76
N CYS A 282 2.56 -3.09 -22.02
CA CYS A 282 2.33 -3.29 -20.60
C CYS A 282 0.91 -3.79 -20.41
N THR A 283 0.74 -4.81 -19.58
CA THR A 283 -0.58 -5.38 -19.27
C THR A 283 -1.03 -4.85 -17.93
N VAL A 284 -2.12 -4.08 -17.92
CA VAL A 284 -2.71 -3.48 -16.71
C VAL A 284 -3.94 -4.27 -16.34
N THR A 285 -3.99 -4.80 -15.12
CA THR A 285 -5.13 -5.54 -14.58
C THR A 285 -5.68 -4.80 -13.38
N LEU A 286 -6.97 -4.47 -13.42
CA LEU A 286 -7.66 -3.74 -12.35
C LEU A 286 -8.86 -4.54 -11.83
N PRO A 287 -9.15 -4.45 -10.52
CA PRO A 287 -10.38 -5.02 -9.97
C PRO A 287 -11.60 -4.23 -10.47
N TYR A 288 -12.76 -4.90 -10.53
CA TYR A 288 -14.06 -4.26 -10.78
C TYR A 288 -15.13 -4.86 -9.86
N ASP A 289 -16.20 -4.09 -9.60
CA ASP A 289 -17.39 -4.59 -8.91
C ASP A 289 -18.35 -5.24 -9.93
N PRO A 290 -18.58 -6.56 -9.89
CA PRO A 290 -19.46 -7.23 -10.85
C PRO A 290 -20.94 -6.89 -10.68
N VAL A 291 -21.36 -6.36 -9.53
CA VAL A 291 -22.74 -5.91 -9.29
C VAL A 291 -22.98 -4.57 -9.95
N GLU A 292 -22.06 -3.62 -9.78
CA GLU A 292 -22.19 -2.27 -10.36
C GLU A 292 -21.81 -2.24 -11.84
N THR A 293 -20.85 -3.07 -12.25
CA THR A 293 -20.28 -3.10 -13.61
C THR A 293 -20.36 -4.49 -14.24
N PRO A 294 -21.56 -4.96 -14.62
CA PRO A 294 -21.75 -6.26 -15.28
C PRO A 294 -21.06 -6.38 -16.65
N ASN A 295 -20.74 -5.26 -17.30
CA ASN A 295 -20.02 -5.23 -18.58
C ASN A 295 -18.69 -4.48 -18.44
N PRO A 296 -17.73 -5.01 -17.66
CA PRO A 296 -16.52 -4.27 -17.31
C PRO A 296 -15.63 -4.04 -18.54
N ARG A 297 -15.02 -2.88 -18.54
CA ARG A 297 -14.03 -2.37 -19.48
C ARG A 297 -12.94 -1.65 -18.70
N ILE A 298 -11.76 -1.54 -19.28
CA ILE A 298 -10.68 -0.70 -18.77
C ILE A 298 -10.40 0.40 -19.78
N TYR A 299 -10.49 1.63 -19.29
CA TYR A 299 -10.23 2.82 -20.06
C TYR A 299 -8.84 3.37 -19.73
N HIS A 300 -8.08 3.73 -20.75
CA HIS A 300 -6.77 4.36 -20.68
C HIS A 300 -6.91 5.82 -21.15
N LEU A 301 -6.48 6.78 -20.32
CA LEU A 301 -6.50 8.18 -20.68
C LEU A 301 -5.29 8.51 -21.56
N GLU A 302 -5.52 8.99 -22.77
CA GLU A 302 -4.44 9.35 -23.69
C GLU A 302 -4.30 10.86 -23.81
N ASP A 303 -3.17 11.29 -24.38
CA ASP A 303 -2.87 12.69 -24.61
C ASP A 303 -4.03 13.41 -25.32
N GLY A 304 -4.37 14.60 -24.84
CA GLY A 304 -5.55 15.33 -25.30
C GLY A 304 -6.86 14.99 -24.57
N GLY A 305 -6.79 14.22 -23.48
CA GLY A 305 -7.89 13.99 -22.55
C GLY A 305 -8.93 12.98 -23.04
N VAL A 306 -8.52 12.04 -23.90
CA VAL A 306 -9.41 11.05 -24.50
C VAL A 306 -9.25 9.70 -23.80
N TRP A 307 -10.34 9.17 -23.27
CA TRP A 307 -10.41 7.83 -22.69
C TRP A 307 -10.61 6.78 -23.78
N ILE A 308 -9.65 5.88 -23.89
CA ILE A 308 -9.62 4.78 -24.86
C ILE A 308 -9.97 3.49 -24.16
N ASP A 309 -10.96 2.75 -24.67
CA ASP A 309 -11.19 1.37 -24.23
C ASP A 309 -10.02 0.50 -24.71
N VAL A 310 -9.23 0.00 -23.77
CA VAL A 310 -8.06 -0.87 -24.02
C VAL A 310 -8.30 -2.29 -23.53
N THR A 311 -9.56 -2.67 -23.30
CA THR A 311 -9.93 -3.98 -22.76
C THR A 311 -9.45 -5.11 -23.66
N ALA A 312 -8.57 -5.95 -23.13
CA ALA A 312 -8.08 -7.16 -23.78
C ALA A 312 -8.80 -8.41 -23.26
N SER A 313 -9.12 -8.47 -21.96
CA SER A 313 -9.86 -9.58 -21.36
C SER A 313 -10.59 -9.18 -20.08
N VAL A 314 -11.59 -9.99 -19.72
CA VAL A 314 -12.35 -9.89 -18.47
C VAL A 314 -12.32 -11.25 -17.79
N ASP A 315 -11.88 -11.28 -16.54
CA ASP A 315 -11.94 -12.46 -15.67
C ASP A 315 -13.10 -12.28 -14.68
N THR A 316 -14.21 -12.96 -14.95
CA THR A 316 -15.43 -12.91 -14.14
C THR A 316 -15.38 -13.81 -12.91
N VAL A 317 -14.36 -14.66 -12.79
CA VAL A 317 -14.15 -15.50 -11.59
C VAL A 317 -13.43 -14.69 -10.51
N ASN A 318 -12.38 -13.97 -10.91
CA ASN A 318 -11.58 -13.15 -10.01
C ASN A 318 -12.03 -11.67 -9.97
N ASN A 319 -13.04 -11.30 -10.77
CA ASN A 319 -13.55 -9.93 -10.91
C ASN A 319 -12.45 -8.91 -11.27
N THR A 320 -11.68 -9.22 -12.31
CA THR A 320 -10.67 -8.30 -12.86
C THR A 320 -10.87 -8.03 -14.34
N VAL A 321 -10.49 -6.83 -14.77
CA VAL A 321 -10.46 -6.42 -16.17
C VAL A 321 -9.04 -6.08 -16.57
N THR A 322 -8.61 -6.58 -17.72
CA THR A 322 -7.23 -6.46 -18.20
C THR A 322 -7.17 -5.69 -19.51
N GLY A 323 -6.23 -4.77 -19.61
CA GLY A 323 -5.94 -4.01 -20.83
C GLY A 323 -4.46 -4.04 -21.19
N VAL A 324 -4.17 -3.79 -22.46
CA VAL A 324 -2.79 -3.73 -22.99
C VAL A 324 -2.52 -2.34 -23.52
N VAL A 325 -1.43 -1.72 -23.05
CA VAL A 325 -1.08 -0.33 -23.34
C VAL A 325 0.39 -0.16 -23.71
N SER A 326 0.70 0.93 -24.42
CA SER A 326 2.06 1.28 -24.83
C SER A 326 2.78 2.24 -23.88
N SER A 327 2.04 2.85 -22.94
CA SER A 327 2.53 3.86 -22.01
C SER A 327 1.69 3.89 -20.74
N PHE A 328 2.22 4.55 -19.70
CA PHE A 328 1.51 4.83 -18.46
C PHE A 328 0.71 6.14 -18.55
N SER A 329 -0.47 6.11 -17.93
CA SER A 329 -1.37 7.25 -17.75
C SER A 329 -2.40 6.91 -16.68
N TRP A 330 -3.50 7.67 -16.62
CA TRP A 330 -4.67 7.29 -15.85
C TRP A 330 -5.42 6.12 -16.49
N TYR A 331 -5.90 5.24 -15.62
CA TYR A 331 -6.74 4.10 -15.95
C TYR A 331 -8.03 4.13 -15.14
N ALA A 332 -9.11 3.62 -15.72
CA ALA A 332 -10.39 3.51 -15.06
C ALA A 332 -11.06 2.17 -15.42
N PRO A 333 -11.31 1.27 -14.45
CA PRO A 333 -12.23 0.17 -14.65
C PRO A 333 -13.65 0.75 -14.63
N GLY A 334 -14.49 0.35 -15.58
CA GLY A 334 -15.83 0.88 -15.69
C GLY A 334 -16.68 0.10 -16.68
N GLN A 335 -17.82 0.66 -17.06
CA GLN A 335 -18.62 0.13 -18.15
C GLN A 335 -19.15 1.25 -19.04
N PRO A 336 -19.39 0.99 -20.34
CA PRO A 336 -19.95 2.00 -21.23
C PRO A 336 -21.31 2.51 -20.73
N ASN A 337 -21.53 3.83 -20.78
CA ASN A 337 -22.85 4.42 -20.52
C ASN A 337 -23.88 4.12 -21.63
N PHE A 338 -23.37 3.72 -22.80
CA PHE A 338 -24.17 3.44 -23.99
C PHE A 338 -23.74 2.10 -24.58
N GLY A 339 -24.71 1.31 -25.02
CA GLY A 339 -24.50 0.24 -26.00
C GLY A 339 -24.24 0.84 -27.37
N LEU A 340 -23.37 0.18 -28.15
CA LEU A 340 -23.05 0.55 -29.52
C LEU A 340 -23.26 -0.64 -30.45
N GLU A 341 -24.04 -0.42 -31.50
CA GLU A 341 -24.28 -1.43 -32.53
C GLU A 341 -24.13 -0.82 -33.91
N PHE A 342 -23.24 -1.37 -34.73
CA PHE A 342 -23.14 -1.00 -36.14
C PHE A 342 -24.33 -1.52 -36.94
N LYS A 343 -24.82 -0.72 -37.88
CA LYS A 343 -25.91 -1.04 -38.81
C LYS A 343 -25.38 -1.08 -40.24
N ASP A 344 -26.24 -1.53 -41.16
CA ASP A 344 -25.89 -1.60 -42.57
C ASP A 344 -25.48 -0.22 -43.10
N PRO A 345 -24.44 -0.12 -43.94
CA PRO A 345 -23.76 -1.24 -44.59
C PRO A 345 -22.65 -1.92 -43.77
N ILE A 346 -22.26 -1.42 -42.60
CA ILE A 346 -21.11 -1.93 -41.83
C ILE A 346 -21.36 -3.38 -41.37
N SER A 347 -22.52 -3.66 -40.77
CA SER A 347 -22.88 -5.03 -40.35
C SER A 347 -22.91 -6.02 -41.52
N ALA A 348 -23.47 -5.62 -42.67
CA ALA A 348 -23.47 -6.44 -43.88
C ALA A 348 -22.05 -6.71 -44.40
N LEU A 349 -21.17 -5.71 -44.42
CA LEU A 349 -19.78 -5.87 -44.86
C LEU A 349 -18.97 -6.79 -43.93
N LEU A 350 -19.14 -6.65 -42.62
CA LEU A 350 -18.51 -7.53 -41.63
C LEU A 350 -18.96 -8.99 -41.77
N SER A 351 -20.21 -9.21 -42.19
CA SER A 351 -20.72 -10.56 -42.45
C SER A 351 -20.11 -11.22 -43.68
N ILE A 352 -19.51 -10.44 -44.59
CA ILE A 352 -18.84 -10.92 -45.80
C ILE A 352 -17.36 -11.19 -45.54
N SER A 353 -16.69 -10.27 -44.84
CA SER A 353 -15.25 -10.35 -44.56
C SER A 353 -14.89 -9.55 -43.30
N ASP A 354 -13.99 -10.10 -42.49
CA ASP A 354 -13.34 -9.42 -41.37
C ASP A 354 -11.82 -9.62 -41.45
N PRO A 355 -11.02 -8.58 -41.77
CA PRO A 355 -11.40 -7.18 -41.99
C PRO A 355 -12.32 -6.95 -43.20
N MET A 356 -13.19 -5.93 -43.13
CA MET A 356 -14.06 -5.51 -44.24
C MET A 356 -13.24 -5.06 -45.44
N GLN A 357 -13.48 -5.62 -46.63
CA GLN A 357 -12.78 -5.19 -47.84
C GLN A 357 -13.49 -3.99 -48.49
N ILE A 358 -12.82 -2.85 -48.62
CA ILE A 358 -13.41 -1.58 -49.09
C ILE A 358 -12.55 -0.93 -50.16
N ASN A 359 -13.17 -0.49 -51.25
CA ASN A 359 -12.45 0.23 -52.31
C ASN A 359 -12.09 1.65 -51.87
N SER A 360 -10.82 2.04 -52.04
CA SER A 360 -10.29 3.34 -51.64
C SER A 360 -10.95 4.55 -52.31
N ASN A 361 -11.59 4.36 -53.47
CA ASN A 361 -12.28 5.44 -54.20
C ASN A 361 -13.75 5.64 -53.80
N ARG A 362 -14.23 4.99 -52.73
CA ARG A 362 -15.63 5.08 -52.28
C ARG A 362 -15.78 5.89 -50.99
N THR A 363 -16.95 6.47 -50.81
CA THR A 363 -17.42 6.91 -49.50
C THR A 363 -18.00 5.71 -48.76
N LEU A 364 -17.55 5.49 -47.53
CA LEU A 364 -18.10 4.48 -46.64
C LEU A 364 -19.16 5.12 -45.73
N PRO A 365 -20.46 4.78 -45.88
CA PRO A 365 -21.48 5.16 -44.92
C PRO A 365 -21.30 4.34 -43.64
N VAL A 366 -21.04 5.01 -42.53
CA VAL A 366 -20.91 4.40 -41.21
C VAL A 366 -22.21 4.68 -40.47
N ASN A 367 -23.07 3.68 -40.40
CA ASN A 367 -24.32 3.76 -39.66
C ASN A 367 -24.20 2.95 -38.37
N PHE A 368 -24.66 3.51 -37.25
CA PHE A 368 -24.63 2.84 -35.95
C PHE A 368 -25.69 3.41 -35.02
N VAL A 369 -26.03 2.67 -33.96
CA VAL A 369 -26.98 3.10 -32.93
C VAL A 369 -26.23 3.19 -31.61
N LEU A 370 -26.47 4.29 -30.88
CA LEU A 370 -26.12 4.41 -29.48
C LEU A 370 -27.39 4.23 -28.65
N THR A 371 -27.36 3.32 -27.68
CA THR A 371 -28.52 3.03 -26.83
C THR A 371 -28.19 3.07 -25.35
N ASP A 372 -29.06 3.61 -24.53
CA ASP A 372 -29.04 3.47 -23.07
C ASP A 372 -30.25 2.65 -22.57
N SER A 373 -30.52 2.67 -21.27
CA SER A 373 -31.68 2.02 -20.66
C SER A 373 -33.04 2.53 -21.17
N ASN A 374 -33.09 3.71 -21.79
CA ASN A 374 -34.29 4.34 -22.35
C ASN A 374 -34.38 4.23 -23.88
N GLY A 375 -33.38 3.64 -24.55
CA GLY A 375 -33.35 3.44 -26.00
C GLY A 375 -32.34 4.35 -26.71
N PHE A 376 -32.66 4.82 -27.91
CA PHE A 376 -31.74 5.61 -28.74
C PHE A 376 -31.32 6.91 -28.06
N VAL A 377 -30.01 7.17 -28.04
CA VAL A 377 -29.43 8.37 -27.44
C VAL A 377 -28.94 9.32 -28.54
N SER A 378 -29.51 10.53 -28.59
CA SER A 378 -29.08 11.62 -29.49
C SER A 378 -28.11 12.57 -28.78
N ARG A 379 -26.97 12.85 -29.41
CA ARG A 379 -25.90 13.71 -28.92
C ARG A 379 -25.18 14.38 -30.09
N ASP A 380 -24.57 15.53 -29.80
CA ASP A 380 -23.89 16.35 -30.79
C ASP A 380 -22.36 16.14 -30.80
N ASP A 381 -21.84 15.39 -29.83
CA ASP A 381 -20.41 15.13 -29.61
C ASP A 381 -20.00 13.71 -30.04
N VAL A 382 -20.61 13.20 -31.11
CA VAL A 382 -20.33 11.86 -31.64
C VAL A 382 -19.49 11.94 -32.91
N THR A 383 -18.35 11.26 -32.93
CA THR A 383 -17.48 11.15 -34.11
C THR A 383 -17.13 9.70 -34.43
N VAL A 384 -16.82 9.43 -35.69
CA VAL A 384 -16.21 8.18 -36.14
C VAL A 384 -14.76 8.48 -36.47
N GLN A 385 -13.84 7.77 -35.82
CA GLN A 385 -12.40 7.92 -36.03
C GLN A 385 -11.83 6.74 -36.83
N ILE A 386 -10.80 7.04 -37.61
CA ILE A 386 -9.99 6.06 -38.32
C ILE A 386 -8.58 6.07 -37.74
N LEU A 387 -8.04 4.87 -37.53
CA LEU A 387 -6.68 4.68 -37.06
C LEU A 387 -5.99 3.64 -37.93
N ASP A 388 -4.68 3.76 -38.05
CA ASP A 388 -3.84 2.72 -38.61
C ASP A 388 -3.82 1.51 -37.67
N ASN A 389 -4.01 0.30 -38.21
CA ASN A 389 -4.09 -0.90 -37.37
C ASN A 389 -2.72 -1.31 -36.79
N THR A 390 -1.62 -0.93 -37.43
CA THR A 390 -0.26 -1.37 -37.07
C THR A 390 0.32 -0.58 -35.90
N ASN A 391 0.10 0.73 -35.87
CA ASN A 391 0.67 1.63 -34.86
C ASN A 391 -0.38 2.40 -34.05
N ASN A 392 -1.68 2.13 -34.26
CA ASN A 392 -2.80 2.89 -33.69
C ASN A 392 -2.72 4.39 -33.97
N GLY A 393 -2.02 4.81 -35.02
CA GLY A 393 -1.88 6.22 -35.40
C GLY A 393 -3.21 6.79 -35.84
N PHE A 394 -3.61 7.92 -35.26
CA PHE A 394 -4.81 8.64 -35.68
C PHE A 394 -4.67 9.16 -37.11
N ILE A 395 -5.67 8.89 -37.94
CA ILE A 395 -5.68 9.28 -39.36
C ILE A 395 -6.65 10.43 -39.59
N GLY A 396 -7.84 10.31 -39.03
CA GLY A 396 -8.88 11.30 -39.21
C GLY A 396 -10.16 10.94 -38.48
N GLU A 397 -11.05 11.91 -38.39
CA GLU A 397 -12.38 11.72 -37.81
C GLU A 397 -13.44 12.48 -38.59
N VAL A 398 -14.68 11.99 -38.49
CA VAL A 398 -15.87 12.61 -39.08
C VAL A 398 -16.97 12.69 -38.04
N THR A 399 -17.62 13.84 -37.94
CA THR A 399 -18.79 14.01 -37.08
C THR A 399 -19.93 13.12 -37.57
N ALA A 400 -20.52 12.38 -36.65
CA ALA A 400 -21.68 11.56 -36.92
C ALA A 400 -22.96 12.40 -36.72
N ILE A 401 -23.85 12.35 -37.70
CA ILE A 401 -25.11 13.09 -37.66
C ILE A 401 -26.17 12.18 -37.07
N ALA A 402 -26.81 12.61 -35.99
CA ALA A 402 -27.97 11.93 -35.43
C ALA A 402 -29.16 12.04 -36.40
N LEU A 403 -29.71 10.89 -36.76
CA LEU A 403 -30.98 10.75 -37.48
C LEU A 403 -32.06 10.24 -36.51
N LYS A 404 -33.26 9.94 -37.01
CA LYS A 404 -34.41 9.60 -36.16
C LYS A 404 -34.16 8.43 -35.18
N ASN A 405 -33.31 7.48 -35.53
CA ASN A 405 -33.08 6.26 -34.73
C ASN A 405 -31.66 5.66 -34.87
N HIS A 406 -30.73 6.37 -35.52
CA HIS A 406 -29.35 5.95 -35.70
C HIS A 406 -28.47 7.17 -36.03
N TYR A 407 -27.17 6.99 -35.95
CA TYR A 407 -26.18 7.93 -36.44
C TYR A 407 -25.72 7.54 -37.84
N LYS A 408 -25.38 8.54 -38.63
CA LYS A 408 -24.72 8.38 -39.92
C LYS A 408 -23.49 9.26 -40.00
N ALA A 409 -22.36 8.68 -40.34
CA ALA A 409 -21.15 9.40 -40.72
C ALA A 409 -20.71 8.95 -42.12
N ASN A 410 -20.44 9.88 -43.03
CA ASN A 410 -19.99 9.56 -44.39
C ASN A 410 -18.48 9.76 -44.47
N LEU A 411 -17.76 8.65 -44.59
CA LEU A 411 -16.31 8.67 -44.59
C LEU A 411 -15.76 8.62 -46.02
N SER A 412 -15.18 9.71 -46.50
CA SER A 412 -14.60 9.79 -47.85
C SER A 412 -13.20 9.18 -47.87
N LEU A 413 -13.09 7.89 -48.17
CA LEU A 413 -11.81 7.17 -48.17
C LEU A 413 -10.83 7.73 -49.21
N LYS A 414 -11.36 8.28 -50.31
CA LYS A 414 -10.58 8.93 -51.36
C LYS A 414 -9.87 10.18 -50.86
N GLU A 415 -10.54 10.99 -50.05
CA GLU A 415 -9.99 12.24 -49.52
C GLU A 415 -8.92 11.99 -48.45
N LEU A 416 -9.00 10.87 -47.75
CA LEU A 416 -8.01 10.48 -46.75
C LEU A 416 -6.70 9.97 -47.36
N ASN A 417 -6.67 9.70 -48.67
CA ASN A 417 -5.49 9.25 -49.42
C ASN A 417 -4.70 8.14 -48.70
N LEU A 418 -5.44 7.16 -48.18
CA LEU A 418 -4.89 6.06 -47.41
C LEU A 418 -4.08 5.11 -48.29
N ALA A 419 -2.95 4.65 -47.77
CA ALA A 419 -2.17 3.59 -48.41
C ALA A 419 -2.92 2.24 -48.36
N SER A 420 -2.46 1.24 -49.12
CA SER A 420 -2.98 -0.11 -48.96
C SER A 420 -2.58 -0.65 -47.58
N GLY A 421 -3.56 -1.15 -46.82
CA GLY A 421 -3.36 -1.58 -45.44
C GLY A 421 -4.67 -1.89 -44.74
N ILE A 422 -4.56 -2.31 -43.47
CA ILE A 422 -5.70 -2.54 -42.57
C ILE A 422 -5.81 -1.34 -41.63
N TYR A 423 -7.04 -0.88 -41.42
CA TYR A 423 -7.39 0.28 -40.62
C TYR A 423 -8.47 -0.09 -39.61
N LYS A 424 -8.51 0.66 -38.50
CA LYS A 424 -9.50 0.56 -37.44
C LYS A 424 -10.52 1.67 -37.58
N LEU A 425 -11.79 1.32 -37.45
CA LEU A 425 -12.91 2.24 -37.33
C LEU A 425 -13.47 2.13 -35.91
N ARG A 426 -13.49 3.25 -35.18
CA ARG A 426 -14.06 3.34 -33.82
C ARG A 426 -15.01 4.52 -33.72
N VAL A 427 -15.96 4.42 -32.81
CA VAL A 427 -16.83 5.55 -32.46
C VAL A 427 -16.31 6.22 -31.20
N LYS A 428 -16.33 7.54 -31.18
CA LYS A 428 -16.03 8.38 -30.03
C LYS A 428 -17.28 9.18 -29.66
N VAL A 429 -17.64 9.18 -28.38
CA VAL A 429 -18.72 9.99 -27.80
C VAL A 429 -18.08 10.87 -26.74
N GLY A 430 -18.20 12.19 -26.90
CA GLY A 430 -17.49 13.15 -26.06
C GLY A 430 -15.99 12.92 -26.12
N ASN A 431 -15.40 12.59 -24.97
CA ASN A 431 -13.98 12.26 -24.83
C ASN A 431 -13.71 10.76 -24.65
N THR A 432 -14.67 9.87 -24.92
CA THR A 432 -14.51 8.42 -24.72
C THR A 432 -14.78 7.67 -25.99
N THR A 433 -13.99 6.63 -26.21
CA THR A 433 -14.16 5.78 -27.38
C THR A 433 -14.77 4.46 -27.01
N TYR A 434 -15.54 3.89 -27.93
CA TYR A 434 -16.38 2.74 -27.67
C TYR A 434 -15.96 1.55 -28.50
N THR A 435 -16.06 0.39 -27.87
CA THR A 435 -16.01 -0.93 -28.49
C THR A 435 -17.44 -1.37 -28.83
N PRO A 436 -17.71 -2.04 -29.97
CA PRO A 436 -16.75 -2.67 -30.88
C PRO A 436 -15.93 -1.70 -31.75
N VAL A 437 -14.68 -2.06 -32.00
CA VAL A 437 -13.83 -1.50 -33.06
C VAL A 437 -13.93 -2.41 -34.28
N VAL A 438 -14.05 -1.84 -35.46
CA VAL A 438 -14.22 -2.59 -36.71
C VAL A 438 -12.96 -2.45 -37.57
N LEU A 439 -12.48 -3.56 -38.13
CA LEU A 439 -11.35 -3.54 -39.07
C LEU A 439 -11.83 -3.43 -40.51
N PHE A 440 -11.13 -2.64 -41.31
CA PHE A 440 -11.32 -2.62 -42.76
C PHE A 440 -9.99 -2.58 -43.49
N GLN A 441 -9.94 -3.18 -44.68
CA GLN A 441 -8.79 -3.22 -45.56
C GLN A 441 -9.12 -2.52 -46.87
N LEU A 442 -8.18 -1.71 -47.36
CA LEU A 442 -8.32 -1.05 -48.65
C LEU A 442 -7.87 -1.95 -49.80
N ILE A 443 -8.77 -2.10 -50.79
CA ILE A 443 -8.56 -2.87 -52.04
C ILE A 443 -8.67 -2.03 -53.30
#